data_AF-A0A165X0H1-F1
#
_entry.id   AF-A0A165X0H1-F1
#
_cell.length_a   1.000
_cell.length_b   1.000
_cell.length_c   1.000
_cell.angle_alpha   90.00
_cell.angle_beta   90.00
_cell.angle_gamma   90.00
#
_symmetry.space_group_name_H-M   'P 1'
#
loop_
_entity.id
_entity.type
_entity.pdbx_description
1 polymer ?
#
loop_
_entity_poly.entity_id
_entity_poly.type
_entity_poly.pdbx_seq_one_letter_code
_entity_poly.pdbx_strand_id
1 'polypeptide(L)'
;DSEMIMEIMNGAPANWTSILTPHLCASVLQFQASIKFHEDSLMRENRGFYRRYQAHVSAVDANERRERPAYQKKRSSFPSSRRQVRAHLIGQSSNLPKPQFPRDDSNVSSGRTPEALGARPCKYCGSAKHWDNDCRHARKGEKRLRVNKISVDEEDIAAQDAYDDLYY
;
A
#
# COMPACT_ATOMS: atom_id res chain seq x y z
N ASP A 1 -3.32 -3.43 46.79
CA ASP A 1 -3.36 -2.45 45.66
C ASP A 1 -2.07 -2.37 44.88
N SER A 2 -0.93 -2.04 45.49
CA SER A 2 0.34 -1.88 44.75
C SER A 2 0.81 -3.14 44.03
N GLU A 3 0.64 -4.33 44.63
CA GLU A 3 0.96 -5.62 43.98
C GLU A 3 0.10 -5.87 42.74
N MET A 4 -1.20 -5.56 42.81
CA MET A 4 -2.13 -5.68 41.69
C MET A 4 -1.77 -4.71 40.55
N ILE A 5 -1.40 -3.46 40.89
CA ILE A 5 -0.95 -2.48 39.89
C ILE A 5 0.34 -2.97 39.22
N MET A 6 1.30 -3.51 39.98
CA MET A 6 2.54 -4.05 39.42
C MET A 6 2.29 -5.28 38.53
N GLU A 7 1.38 -6.17 38.92
CA GLU A 7 1.00 -7.33 38.10
C GLU A 7 0.40 -6.87 36.76
N ILE A 8 -0.50 -5.89 36.78
CA ILE A 8 -1.06 -5.29 35.56
C ILE A 8 0.05 -4.64 34.71
N MET A 9 0.96 -3.88 35.34
CA MET A 9 2.06 -3.20 34.63
C MET A 9 3.08 -4.19 34.04
N ASN A 10 3.30 -5.36 34.65
CA ASN A 10 4.17 -6.40 34.11
C ASN A 10 3.62 -7.03 32.82
N GLY A 11 2.29 -7.06 32.66
CA GLY A 11 1.64 -7.48 31.42
C GLY A 11 1.51 -6.37 30.38
N ALA A 12 1.81 -5.12 30.75
CA ALA A 12 1.65 -3.96 29.88
C ALA A 12 2.91 -3.68 29.05
N PRO A 13 2.76 -3.00 27.89
CA PRO A 13 3.90 -2.50 27.12
C PRO A 13 4.81 -1.56 27.93
N ALA A 14 6.12 -1.65 27.73
CA ALA A 14 7.11 -0.92 28.54
C ALA A 14 6.93 0.62 28.54
N ASN A 15 6.37 1.18 27.47
CA ASN A 15 6.09 2.61 27.38
C ASN A 15 4.97 3.07 28.33
N TRP A 16 4.10 2.16 28.83
CA TRP A 16 3.04 2.51 29.77
C TRP A 16 3.58 3.00 31.11
N THR A 17 4.74 2.51 31.55
CA THR A 17 5.36 2.95 32.81
C THR A 17 5.69 4.43 32.80
N SER A 18 6.09 4.97 31.64
CA SER A 18 6.38 6.39 31.46
C SER A 18 5.11 7.24 31.35
N ILE A 19 3.99 6.67 30.91
CA ILE A 19 2.74 7.41 30.67
C ILE A 19 1.91 7.44 31.95
N LEU A 20 1.73 6.29 32.60
CA LEU A 20 0.85 6.13 33.76
C LEU A 20 1.55 6.41 35.09
N THR A 21 2.89 6.38 35.13
CA THR A 21 3.69 6.58 36.35
C THR A 21 3.14 5.81 37.57
N PRO A 22 3.09 4.47 37.51
CA PRO A 22 2.34 3.65 38.47
C PRO A 22 2.80 3.80 39.93
N HIS A 23 4.06 4.22 40.14
CA HIS A 23 4.63 4.51 41.46
C HIS A 23 3.96 5.70 42.18
N LEU A 24 3.21 6.56 41.47
CA LEU A 24 2.45 7.67 42.03
C LEU A 24 0.99 7.29 42.35
N CYS A 25 0.54 6.09 41.95
CA CYS A 25 -0.81 5.61 42.20
C CYS A 25 -0.85 4.82 43.51
N ALA A 26 -1.46 5.40 44.55
CA ALA A 26 -1.55 4.77 45.88
C ALA A 26 -2.69 3.73 45.97
N SER A 27 -3.64 3.76 45.04
CA SER A 27 -4.78 2.84 44.99
C SER A 27 -5.10 2.41 43.57
N VAL A 28 -5.76 1.26 43.44
CA VAL A 28 -6.23 0.76 42.13
C VAL A 28 -7.23 1.73 41.49
N LEU A 29 -8.06 2.40 42.30
CA LEU A 29 -9.02 3.39 41.80
C LEU A 29 -8.32 4.60 41.16
N GLN A 30 -7.25 5.10 41.80
CA GLN A 30 -6.45 6.19 41.25
C GLN A 30 -5.73 5.77 39.96
N PHE A 31 -5.25 4.53 39.91
CA PHE A 31 -4.64 3.95 38.71
C PHE A 31 -5.64 3.84 37.55
N GLN A 32 -6.85 3.34 37.81
CA GLN A 32 -7.94 3.28 36.83
C GLN A 32 -8.34 4.68 36.33
N ALA A 33 -8.42 5.66 37.22
CA ALA A 33 -8.72 7.04 36.85
C ALA A 33 -7.62 7.64 35.96
N SER A 34 -6.36 7.36 36.25
CA SER A 34 -5.22 7.76 35.41
C SER A 34 -5.30 7.16 34.01
N ILE A 35 -5.53 5.85 33.91
CA ILE A 35 -5.71 5.17 32.61
C ILE A 35 -6.82 5.84 31.80
N LYS A 36 -7.98 6.05 32.42
CA LYS A 36 -9.13 6.66 31.76
C LYS A 36 -8.84 8.09 31.30
N PHE A 37 -8.12 8.87 32.10
CA PHE A 37 -7.72 10.22 31.74
C PHE A 37 -6.80 10.24 30.50
N HIS A 38 -5.82 9.33 30.44
CA HIS A 38 -4.92 9.23 29.29
C HIS A 38 -5.65 8.71 28.04
N GLU A 39 -6.56 7.75 28.21
CA GLU A 39 -7.46 7.30 27.14
C GLU A 39 -8.26 8.49 26.58
N ASP A 40 -8.98 9.22 27.44
CA ASP A 40 -9.80 10.36 27.03
C ASP A 40 -8.97 11.46 26.37
N SER A 41 -7.75 11.72 26.87
CA SER A 41 -6.85 12.73 26.30
C SER A 41 -6.40 12.34 24.89
N LEU A 42 -5.95 11.10 24.70
CA LEU A 42 -5.56 10.57 23.40
C LEU A 42 -6.76 10.55 22.42
N MET A 43 -7.95 10.20 22.91
CA MET A 43 -9.16 10.17 22.10
C MET A 43 -9.64 11.58 21.72
N ARG A 44 -9.42 12.59 22.56
CA ARG A 44 -9.78 14.00 22.28
C ARG A 44 -8.80 14.66 21.33
N GLU A 45 -7.50 14.47 21.52
CA GLU A 45 -6.46 15.03 20.65
C GLU A 45 -6.48 14.38 19.27
N ASN A 46 -6.81 13.09 19.20
CA ASN A 46 -6.74 12.32 17.96
C ASN A 46 -8.12 12.06 17.31
N ARG A 47 -9.12 12.90 17.59
CA ARG A 47 -10.52 12.75 17.09
C ARG A 47 -10.63 12.52 15.58
N GLY A 48 -9.78 13.18 14.79
CA GLY A 48 -9.77 13.06 13.34
C GLY A 48 -9.22 11.71 12.85
N PHE A 49 -8.18 11.20 13.49
CA PHE A 49 -7.58 9.90 13.17
C PHE A 49 -8.48 8.76 13.62
N TYR A 50 -9.03 8.82 14.84
CA TYR A 50 -9.87 7.75 15.36
C TYR A 50 -11.19 7.61 14.59
N ARG A 51 -11.82 8.73 14.20
CA ARG A 51 -12.99 8.71 13.31
C ARG A 51 -12.67 8.08 11.95
N ARG A 52 -11.49 8.36 11.39
CA ARG A 52 -11.04 7.78 10.12
C ARG A 52 -10.73 6.29 10.26
N TYR A 53 -10.08 5.89 11.36
CA TYR A 53 -9.80 4.50 11.68
C TYR A 53 -11.10 3.70 11.83
N GLN A 54 -12.05 4.21 12.62
CA GLN A 54 -13.33 3.55 12.83
C GLN A 54 -14.17 3.46 11.55
N ALA A 55 -14.16 4.50 10.71
CA ALA A 55 -14.78 4.45 9.39
C ALA A 55 -14.12 3.42 8.46
N HIS A 56 -12.80 3.23 8.57
CA HIS A 56 -12.06 2.23 7.81
C HIS A 56 -12.41 0.81 8.26
N VAL A 57 -12.48 0.54 9.57
CA VAL A 57 -12.89 -0.76 10.12
C VAL A 57 -14.31 -1.11 9.66
N SER A 58 -15.26 -0.18 9.78
CA SER A 58 -16.63 -0.39 9.30
C SER A 58 -16.72 -0.60 7.78
N ALA A 59 -15.83 0.01 7.00
CA ALA A 59 -15.77 -0.19 5.55
C ALA A 59 -15.21 -1.56 5.16
N VAL A 60 -14.26 -2.08 5.93
CA VAL A 60 -13.69 -3.43 5.75
C VAL A 60 -14.77 -4.49 6.05
N ASP A 61 -15.50 -4.35 7.16
CA ASP A 61 -16.64 -5.23 7.48
C ASP A 61 -17.75 -5.17 6.43
N ALA A 62 -18.00 -3.99 5.85
CA ALA A 62 -18.96 -3.83 4.76
C ALA A 62 -18.51 -4.50 3.46
N ASN A 63 -17.20 -4.52 3.19
CA ASN A 63 -16.62 -5.20 2.04
C ASN A 63 -16.68 -6.72 2.20
N GLU A 64 -16.40 -7.27 3.38
CA GLU A 64 -16.52 -8.72 3.63
C GLU A 64 -17.96 -9.23 3.40
N ARG A 65 -18.98 -8.42 3.71
CA ARG A 65 -20.38 -8.76 3.40
C ARG A 65 -20.72 -8.70 1.91
N ARG A 66 -20.01 -7.89 1.12
CA ARG A 66 -20.16 -7.80 -0.35
C ARG A 66 -19.42 -8.91 -1.09
N GLU A 67 -18.40 -9.50 -0.50
CA GLU A 67 -17.64 -10.62 -1.06
C GLU A 67 -18.31 -11.99 -0.85
N ARG A 68 -19.53 -12.03 -0.29
CA ARG A 68 -20.33 -13.28 -0.30
C ARG A 68 -20.72 -13.58 -1.75
N PRO A 69 -20.23 -14.68 -2.37
CA PRO A 69 -20.39 -14.88 -3.79
C PRO A 69 -21.86 -15.14 -4.11
N ALA A 70 -22.48 -14.19 -4.80
CA ALA A 70 -23.74 -14.44 -5.48
C ALA A 70 -23.51 -15.59 -6.47
N TYR A 71 -24.27 -16.68 -6.30
CA TYR A 71 -24.32 -17.82 -7.20
C TYR A 71 -24.49 -17.35 -8.66
N GLN A 72 -23.38 -17.25 -9.39
CA GLN A 72 -23.38 -16.89 -10.80
C GLN A 72 -23.53 -18.16 -11.64
N LYS A 73 -24.68 -18.25 -12.31
CA LYS A 73 -25.00 -19.24 -13.34
C LYS A 73 -23.85 -19.36 -14.34
N LYS A 74 -23.24 -20.55 -14.40
CA LYS A 74 -22.30 -20.95 -15.44
C LYS A 74 -22.99 -20.94 -16.80
N ARG A 75 -22.56 -20.06 -17.71
CA ARG A 75 -22.64 -20.33 -19.15
C ARG A 75 -21.27 -20.84 -19.58
N SER A 76 -21.23 -22.12 -19.90
CA SER A 76 -20.08 -22.85 -20.42
C SER A 76 -19.60 -22.23 -21.72
N SER A 77 -18.36 -21.74 -21.73
CA SER A 77 -17.56 -21.63 -22.94
C SER A 77 -16.19 -22.22 -22.65
N PHE A 78 -15.89 -23.29 -23.37
CA PHE A 78 -14.67 -24.09 -23.47
C PHE A 78 -13.39 -23.51 -22.84
N PRO A 79 -12.65 -24.29 -21.99
CA PRO A 79 -11.34 -23.87 -21.53
C PRO A 79 -10.33 -24.06 -22.66
N SER A 80 -10.12 -23.03 -23.49
CA SER A 80 -8.87 -22.91 -24.23
C SER A 80 -7.78 -22.66 -23.18
N SER A 81 -7.19 -23.75 -22.67
CA SER A 81 -5.92 -23.71 -21.95
C SER A 81 -4.82 -23.34 -22.94
N ARG A 82 -4.86 -22.08 -23.41
CA ARG A 82 -3.65 -21.40 -23.82
C ARG A 82 -2.88 -21.19 -22.53
N ARG A 83 -1.93 -22.10 -22.25
CA ARG A 83 -0.78 -21.76 -21.41
C ARG A 83 -0.19 -20.49 -22.01
N GLN A 84 -0.53 -19.35 -21.42
CA GLN A 84 0.11 -18.09 -21.74
C GLN A 84 1.54 -18.25 -21.23
N VAL A 85 2.45 -18.62 -22.14
CA VAL A 85 3.88 -18.41 -21.91
C VAL A 85 4.03 -16.89 -21.83
N ARG A 86 3.99 -16.35 -20.62
CA ARG A 86 4.34 -14.96 -20.39
C ARG A 86 5.86 -14.91 -20.43
N ALA A 87 6.41 -14.59 -21.60
CA ALA A 87 7.74 -14.01 -21.63
C ALA A 87 7.62 -12.70 -20.84
N HIS A 88 8.06 -12.71 -19.57
CA HIS A 88 7.99 -11.53 -18.74
C HIS A 88 8.98 -10.53 -19.30
N LEU A 89 8.47 -9.50 -19.98
CA LEU A 89 9.27 -8.35 -20.39
C LEU A 89 9.91 -7.74 -19.14
N ILE A 90 11.13 -7.23 -19.27
CA ILE A 90 11.83 -6.61 -18.14
C ILE A 90 11.00 -5.41 -17.67
N GLY A 91 10.70 -5.36 -16.37
CA GLY A 91 9.82 -4.36 -15.78
C GLY A 91 8.33 -4.66 -15.80
N GLN A 92 7.89 -5.79 -16.34
CA GLN A 92 6.49 -6.21 -16.31
C GLN A 92 6.11 -6.75 -14.94
N SER A 93 5.10 -6.15 -14.30
CA SER A 93 4.50 -6.66 -13.07
C SER A 93 2.97 -6.73 -13.16
N SER A 94 2.33 -7.46 -12.26
CA SER A 94 0.86 -7.62 -12.23
C SER A 94 0.12 -6.35 -11.86
N ASN A 95 0.76 -5.45 -11.11
CA ASN A 95 0.15 -4.23 -10.58
C ASN A 95 0.38 -2.98 -11.46
N LEU A 96 0.91 -3.16 -12.68
CA LEU A 96 1.09 -2.04 -13.60
C LEU A 96 -0.26 -1.44 -14.04
N PRO A 97 -0.45 -0.11 -13.92
CA PRO A 97 -1.67 0.52 -14.39
C PRO A 97 -1.77 0.42 -15.91
N LYS A 98 -3.00 0.30 -16.39
CA LYS A 98 -3.26 0.40 -17.83
C LYS A 98 -2.90 1.82 -18.31
N PRO A 99 -2.28 1.96 -19.50
CA PRO A 99 -2.00 3.25 -20.09
C PRO A 99 -3.24 4.14 -20.15
N GLN A 100 -3.12 5.36 -19.66
CA GLN A 100 -4.22 6.34 -19.64
C GLN A 100 -4.35 7.08 -20.98
N PHE A 101 -3.26 7.14 -21.75
CA PHE A 101 -3.21 7.85 -23.02
C PHE A 101 -3.19 6.87 -24.19
N PRO A 102 -3.69 7.27 -25.37
CA PRO A 102 -3.56 6.48 -26.60
C PRO A 102 -2.09 6.21 -26.92
N ARG A 103 -1.83 5.09 -27.59
CA ARG A 103 -0.48 4.72 -28.03
C ARG A 103 0.10 5.76 -28.97
N ASP A 104 1.22 6.33 -28.59
CA ASP A 104 1.97 7.31 -29.36
C ASP A 104 3.34 6.75 -29.77
N ASP A 105 3.40 6.23 -31.01
CA ASP A 105 4.62 5.70 -31.62
C ASP A 105 5.42 6.78 -32.38
N SER A 106 4.97 8.03 -32.36
CA SER A 106 5.68 9.16 -32.96
C SER A 106 6.76 9.69 -32.03
N ASN A 107 6.56 9.53 -30.72
CA ASN A 107 7.55 9.85 -29.71
C ASN A 107 8.56 8.70 -29.58
N VAL A 108 9.83 8.97 -29.93
CA VAL A 108 10.91 7.99 -29.94
C VAL A 108 12.04 8.50 -29.04
N SER A 109 12.48 7.68 -28.09
CA SER A 109 13.62 8.01 -27.23
C SER A 109 14.92 8.01 -28.04
N SER A 110 15.84 8.91 -27.71
CA SER A 110 17.20 8.87 -28.25
C SER A 110 17.96 7.71 -27.62
N GLY A 111 18.28 6.67 -28.39
CA GLY A 111 19.07 5.52 -27.92
C GLY A 111 18.34 4.19 -28.03
N ARG A 112 18.68 3.24 -27.16
CA ARG A 112 18.00 1.93 -27.12
C ARG A 112 16.58 2.13 -26.58
N THR A 113 15.59 1.59 -27.28
CA THR A 113 14.19 1.64 -26.87
C THR A 113 13.84 0.44 -25.99
N PRO A 114 12.76 0.52 -25.18
CA PRO A 114 12.25 -0.63 -24.44
C PRO A 114 12.02 -1.86 -25.32
N GLU A 115 11.52 -1.67 -26.54
CA GLU A 115 11.34 -2.74 -27.53
C GLU A 115 12.64 -3.48 -27.85
N ALA A 116 13.74 -2.74 -28.04
CA ALA A 116 15.04 -3.32 -28.39
C ALA A 116 15.67 -4.11 -27.23
N LEU A 117 15.35 -3.77 -25.98
CA LEU A 117 15.88 -4.41 -24.78
C LEU A 117 14.94 -5.46 -24.19
N GLY A 118 13.79 -5.73 -24.82
CA GLY A 118 12.79 -6.64 -24.28
C GLY A 118 12.16 -6.15 -22.97
N ALA A 119 12.14 -4.83 -22.76
CA ALA A 119 11.51 -4.19 -21.62
C ALA A 119 10.03 -3.90 -21.90
N ARG A 120 9.25 -3.67 -20.82
CA ARG A 120 7.83 -3.34 -20.94
C ARG A 120 7.60 -2.03 -21.72
N PRO A 121 6.47 -1.89 -22.43
CA PRO A 121 6.11 -0.61 -23.05
C PRO A 121 5.86 0.48 -22.00
N CYS A 122 5.88 1.73 -22.48
CA CYS A 122 5.63 2.93 -21.67
C CYS A 122 4.30 2.83 -20.89
N LYS A 123 4.33 3.07 -19.58
CA LYS A 123 3.14 2.96 -18.71
C LYS A 123 2.09 4.04 -18.98
N TYR A 124 2.48 5.15 -19.62
CA TYR A 124 1.57 6.27 -19.86
C TYR A 124 0.73 6.07 -21.12
N CYS A 125 1.35 5.67 -22.22
CA CYS A 125 0.70 5.53 -23.53
C CYS A 125 0.76 4.11 -24.13
N GLY A 126 1.60 3.21 -23.60
CA GLY A 126 1.75 1.85 -24.11
C GLY A 126 2.63 1.71 -25.36
N SER A 127 3.37 2.75 -25.75
CA SER A 127 4.36 2.64 -26.83
C SER A 127 5.65 1.98 -26.32
N ALA A 128 6.26 1.12 -27.13
CA ALA A 128 7.56 0.51 -26.83
C ALA A 128 8.76 1.28 -27.43
N LYS A 129 8.49 2.40 -28.11
CA LYS A 129 9.51 3.21 -28.82
C LYS A 129 10.17 4.29 -27.96
N HIS A 130 9.66 4.53 -26.76
CA HIS A 130 10.24 5.46 -25.82
C HIS A 130 10.10 4.98 -24.38
N TRP A 131 11.01 5.46 -23.52
CA TRP A 131 11.00 5.21 -22.09
C TRP A 131 9.91 6.02 -21.38
N ASP A 132 9.46 5.53 -20.22
CA ASP A 132 8.47 6.22 -19.39
C ASP A 132 8.80 7.72 -19.21
N ASN A 133 10.07 8.07 -18.98
CA ASN A 133 10.53 9.45 -18.72
C ASN A 133 10.53 10.34 -19.97
N ASP A 134 10.71 9.74 -21.15
CA ASP A 134 10.71 10.44 -22.44
C ASP A 134 9.30 10.61 -23.00
N CYS A 135 8.29 9.97 -22.38
CA CYS A 135 6.90 10.11 -22.80
C CYS A 135 6.44 11.57 -22.77
N ARG A 136 5.76 12.01 -23.83
CA ARG A 136 5.10 13.34 -23.85
C ARG A 136 4.14 13.55 -22.68
N HIS A 137 3.52 12.47 -22.22
CA HIS A 137 2.58 12.47 -21.10
C HIS A 137 3.24 12.26 -19.74
N ALA A 138 4.56 12.06 -19.71
CA ALA A 138 5.32 12.00 -18.46
C ALA A 138 5.30 13.36 -17.78
N ARG A 139 5.04 13.36 -16.47
CA ARG A 139 5.16 14.58 -15.66
C ARG A 139 6.63 14.87 -15.39
N LYS A 140 7.27 15.63 -16.29
CA LYS A 140 8.67 16.05 -16.15
C LYS A 140 8.80 16.97 -14.92
N GLY A 141 9.67 16.60 -13.98
CA GLY A 141 10.00 17.41 -12.79
C GLY A 141 9.24 17.08 -11.50
N GLU A 142 8.33 16.10 -11.50
CA GLU A 142 7.70 15.64 -10.26
C GLU A 142 8.68 14.73 -9.49
N LYS A 143 9.19 15.18 -8.34
CA LYS A 143 10.04 14.35 -7.47
C LYS A 143 9.23 13.15 -7.00
N ARG A 144 9.74 11.93 -7.20
CA ARG A 144 9.21 10.70 -6.59
C ARG A 144 9.20 10.88 -5.07
N LEU A 145 8.09 11.31 -4.50
CA LEU A 145 7.90 11.33 -3.05
C LEU A 145 7.70 9.87 -2.62
N ARG A 146 8.67 9.34 -1.86
CA ARG A 146 8.52 8.06 -1.15
C ARG A 146 7.52 8.28 -0.01
N VAL A 147 6.23 8.20 -0.33
CA VAL A 147 5.19 8.08 0.68
C VAL A 147 5.24 6.68 1.26
N ASN A 148 5.24 6.58 2.58
CA ASN A 148 5.15 5.32 3.32
C ASN A 148 3.74 4.74 3.11
N LYS A 149 3.49 4.20 1.91
CA LYS A 149 2.22 3.64 1.49
C LYS A 149 2.29 2.12 1.62
N ILE A 150 1.27 1.60 2.30
CA ILE A 150 0.92 0.22 2.57
C ILE A 150 1.23 -0.71 1.37
N SER A 151 2.02 -1.76 1.65
CA SER A 151 2.34 -2.94 0.85
C SER A 151 2.49 -2.70 -0.66
N VAL A 152 3.67 -2.24 -1.07
CA VAL A 152 4.14 -2.47 -2.45
C VAL A 152 4.73 -3.88 -2.46
N ASP A 153 4.29 -4.73 -3.39
CA ASP A 153 4.83 -6.07 -3.54
C ASP A 153 6.32 -5.98 -3.92
N GLU A 154 7.17 -6.77 -3.28
CA GLU A 154 8.63 -6.77 -3.55
C GLU A 154 8.94 -7.05 -5.03
N GLU A 155 8.09 -7.85 -5.69
CA GLU A 155 8.17 -8.13 -7.13
C GLU A 155 7.97 -6.87 -7.98
N ASP A 156 7.07 -5.97 -7.59
CA ASP A 156 6.85 -4.70 -8.31
C ASP A 156 8.06 -3.77 -8.19
N ILE A 157 8.69 -3.75 -7.01
CA ILE A 157 9.90 -2.95 -6.75
C ILE A 157 11.04 -3.48 -7.62
N ALA A 158 11.30 -4.79 -7.56
CA ALA A 158 12.35 -5.42 -8.35
C ALA A 158 12.12 -5.27 -9.86
N ALA A 159 10.87 -5.38 -10.32
CA ALA A 159 10.53 -5.14 -11.72
C ALA A 159 10.81 -3.68 -12.12
N GLN A 160 10.38 -2.71 -11.32
CA GLN A 160 10.61 -1.30 -11.64
C GLN A 160 12.09 -0.92 -11.61
N ASP A 161 12.86 -1.45 -10.66
CA ASP A 161 14.30 -1.21 -10.56
C ASP A 161 15.03 -1.81 -11.78
N ALA A 162 14.72 -3.06 -12.17
CA ALA A 162 15.30 -3.68 -13.37
C ALA A 162 14.94 -2.92 -14.67
N TYR A 163 13.78 -2.27 -14.72
CA TYR A 163 13.40 -1.40 -15.84
C TYR A 163 14.19 -0.09 -15.85
N ASP A 164 14.33 0.55 -14.68
CA ASP A 164 15.05 1.81 -14.53
C ASP A 164 16.55 1.61 -14.81
N ASP A 165 17.13 0.46 -14.46
CA ASP A 165 18.52 0.07 -14.76
C ASP A 165 18.82 -0.05 -16.25
N LEU A 166 17.83 -0.36 -17.09
CA LEU A 166 18.01 -0.41 -18.54
C LEU A 166 17.99 0.97 -19.20
N TYR A 167 17.50 1.98 -18.48
CA TYR A 167 17.39 3.35 -18.98
C TYR A 167 18.64 4.18 -18.74
N TYR A 168 19.38 3.91 -17.65
CA TYR A 168 20.62 4.60 -17.28
C TYR A 168 21.87 3.86 -17.76
#